data_AF-A0A9P4GRX5-F1
#
_entry.id   AF-A0A9P4GRX5-F1
#
_cell.length_a   1.000
_cell.length_b   1.000
_cell.length_c   1.000
_cell.angle_alpha   90.00
_cell.angle_beta   90.00
_cell.angle_gamma   90.00
#
_symmetry.space_group_name_H-M   'P 1'
#
loop_
_entity.id
_entity.type
_entity.pdbx_description
1 polymer ?
#
loop_
_entity_poly.entity_id
_entity_poly.type
_entity_poly.pdbx_seq_one_letter_code
_entity_poly.pdbx_strand_id
1 'polypeptide(L)'
;MHARESKWQYFLFSFLSILAIRYASTSSYLAVPNEVLADVCQTQDQPNPIASLYPMNATGTLNGTIAVIPISLQLARKLIPKQYGILEHAYRDLLPSFPEGMYPAVLQALHDHEVQAFGYQIPDFTRTGIEFPFVDLLGDNTTSFKWAPSLLMSAGHEIALKGAMDYGTNTFPASFEPSCDAYRAVPDAKQPGTTSFSAKSADADAASITTLFSSIPELPYPLALFKNVTNQPTFADGKTCDNMIRLFNTSVTTTPNRIETVKGTVRAKIHPFDSEQEWRNVYGLRMDTAFIENNYLPCENFRGYGAQN
;
A
#
# COMPACT_ATOMS: atom_id res chain seq x y z
N MET A 1 9.52 -16.74 -74.59
CA MET A 1 8.62 -17.68 -73.90
C MET A 1 8.86 -17.55 -72.41
N HIS A 2 8.04 -16.78 -71.69
CA HIS A 2 8.17 -16.63 -70.24
C HIS A 2 7.35 -17.72 -69.55
N ALA A 3 8.01 -18.58 -68.79
CA ALA A 3 7.38 -19.58 -67.95
C ALA A 3 6.60 -18.87 -66.84
N ARG A 4 5.30 -19.17 -66.75
CA ARG A 4 4.41 -18.64 -65.71
C ARG A 4 4.68 -19.43 -64.43
N GLU A 5 5.42 -18.84 -63.50
CA GLU A 5 5.71 -19.49 -62.21
C GLU A 5 4.42 -19.78 -61.44
N SER A 6 4.28 -21.03 -61.01
CA SER A 6 3.11 -21.53 -60.29
C SER A 6 3.17 -21.08 -58.82
N LYS A 7 2.35 -20.09 -58.46
CA LYS A 7 2.16 -19.61 -57.07
C LYS A 7 1.77 -20.70 -56.07
N TRP A 8 1.38 -21.87 -56.57
CA TRP A 8 1.01 -23.04 -55.78
C TRP A 8 2.21 -23.66 -55.04
N GLN A 9 3.42 -23.54 -55.61
CA GLN A 9 4.65 -24.05 -54.98
C GLN A 9 5.01 -23.26 -53.72
N TYR A 10 4.86 -21.93 -53.77
CA TYR A 10 5.09 -21.06 -52.61
C TYR A 10 4.07 -21.31 -51.50
N PHE A 11 2.80 -21.55 -51.85
CA PHE A 11 1.76 -21.86 -50.87
C PHE A 11 2.02 -23.20 -50.16
N LEU A 12 2.31 -24.26 -50.92
CA LEU A 12 2.66 -25.57 -50.36
C LEU A 12 3.88 -25.49 -49.45
N PHE A 13 4.93 -24.79 -49.89
CA PHE A 13 6.15 -24.66 -49.11
C PHE A 13 5.92 -23.88 -47.81
N SER A 14 5.13 -22.81 -47.86
CA SER A 14 4.78 -22.00 -46.67
C SER A 14 3.90 -22.78 -45.70
N PHE A 15 2.90 -23.51 -46.21
CA PHE A 15 2.00 -24.32 -45.39
C PHE A 15 2.74 -25.46 -44.69
N LEU A 16 3.59 -26.19 -45.42
CA LEU A 16 4.38 -27.29 -44.85
C LEU A 16 5.43 -26.77 -43.85
N SER A 17 6.01 -25.59 -44.07
CA SER A 17 6.95 -24.97 -43.13
C SER A 17 6.27 -24.58 -41.82
N ILE A 18 5.07 -23.99 -41.87
CA ILE A 18 4.29 -23.63 -40.67
C ILE A 18 3.85 -24.89 -39.92
N LEU A 19 3.44 -25.95 -40.65
CA LEU A 19 3.06 -27.22 -40.05
C LEU A 19 4.25 -27.90 -39.35
N ALA A 20 5.43 -27.87 -39.96
CA ALA A 20 6.66 -28.42 -39.37
C ALA A 20 7.11 -27.65 -38.12
N ILE A 21 7.00 -26.31 -38.12
CA ILE A 21 7.29 -25.49 -36.94
C ILE A 21 6.28 -25.81 -35.82
N ARG A 22 4.99 -25.95 -36.11
CA ARG A 22 3.99 -26.34 -35.10
C ARG A 22 4.26 -27.73 -34.52
N TYR A 23 4.73 -28.68 -35.32
CA TYR A 23 5.00 -30.05 -34.87
C TYR A 23 6.35 -30.19 -34.11
N ALA A 24 7.35 -29.38 -34.47
CA ALA A 24 8.61 -29.32 -33.75
C ALA A 24 8.47 -28.59 -32.40
N SER A 25 7.58 -27.60 -32.31
CA SER A 25 7.32 -26.84 -31.08
C SER A 25 6.40 -27.55 -30.07
N THR A 26 5.70 -28.62 -30.46
CA THR A 26 4.88 -29.43 -29.54
C THR A 26 5.65 -30.55 -28.84
N SER A 27 6.92 -30.79 -29.19
CA SER A 27 7.71 -31.90 -28.63
C SER A 27 8.43 -31.58 -27.31
N SER A 28 8.16 -30.42 -26.69
CA SER A 28 8.79 -30.00 -25.43
C SER A 28 7.86 -30.03 -24.20
N TYR A 29 6.65 -30.58 -24.31
CA TYR A 29 5.66 -30.58 -23.23
C TYR A 29 5.43 -31.96 -22.62
N LEU A 30 6.48 -32.56 -22.05
CA LEU A 30 6.34 -33.62 -21.03
C LEU A 30 7.35 -33.41 -19.88
N ALA A 31 7.58 -32.15 -19.50
CA ALA A 31 7.89 -31.84 -18.12
C ALA A 31 6.55 -31.47 -17.48
N VAL A 32 5.90 -32.43 -16.82
CA VAL A 32 4.86 -32.12 -15.85
C VAL A 32 5.55 -31.24 -14.81
N PRO A 33 5.25 -29.94 -14.71
CA PRO A 33 5.62 -29.24 -13.50
C PRO A 33 4.88 -30.00 -12.41
N ASN A 34 5.58 -30.41 -11.35
CA ASN A 34 4.91 -30.58 -10.08
C ASN A 34 4.24 -29.24 -9.78
N GLU A 35 3.00 -29.05 -10.23
CA GLU A 35 2.06 -28.20 -9.54
C GLU A 35 1.90 -28.86 -8.17
N VAL A 36 2.82 -28.51 -7.28
CA VAL A 36 2.47 -28.28 -5.90
C VAL A 36 1.16 -27.53 -6.02
N LEU A 37 0.06 -28.15 -5.58
CA LEU A 37 -1.20 -27.44 -5.36
C LEU A 37 -0.81 -26.26 -4.48
N ALA A 38 -0.51 -25.13 -5.11
CA ALA A 38 -0.35 -23.88 -4.44
C ALA A 38 -1.72 -23.71 -3.81
N ASP A 39 -1.75 -23.76 -2.48
CA ASP A 39 -2.94 -23.48 -1.72
C ASP A 39 -3.49 -22.18 -2.30
N VAL A 40 -4.58 -22.28 -3.06
CA VAL A 40 -5.10 -21.16 -3.84
C VAL A 40 -5.47 -20.14 -2.80
N CYS A 41 -4.70 -19.06 -2.68
CA CYS A 41 -5.01 -18.15 -1.62
C CYS A 41 -6.37 -17.51 -1.88
N GLN A 42 -7.32 -17.80 -0.98
CA GLN A 42 -8.62 -17.17 -0.95
C GLN A 42 -8.59 -16.06 0.10
N THR A 43 -8.47 -14.84 -0.39
CA THR A 43 -8.58 -13.64 0.44
C THR A 43 -9.96 -13.57 1.12
N GLN A 44 -10.00 -13.02 2.32
CA GLN A 44 -11.22 -12.70 3.06
C GLN A 44 -11.71 -11.26 2.83
N ASP A 45 -11.04 -10.51 1.94
CA ASP A 45 -11.38 -9.13 1.65
C ASP A 45 -12.76 -9.01 0.99
N GLN A 46 -13.36 -7.83 1.17
CA GLN A 46 -14.67 -7.52 0.63
C GLN A 46 -14.54 -6.86 -0.74
N PRO A 47 -15.48 -7.08 -1.68
CA PRO A 47 -15.42 -6.47 -2.99
C PRO A 47 -15.42 -4.94 -2.95
N ASN A 48 -14.80 -4.31 -3.94
CA ASN A 48 -14.75 -2.87 -4.15
C ASN A 48 -16.15 -2.29 -4.42
N PRO A 49 -16.74 -1.55 -3.46
CA PRO A 49 -18.12 -1.11 -3.56
C PRO A 49 -18.32 0.11 -4.47
N ILE A 50 -17.24 0.71 -4.98
CA ILE A 50 -17.29 1.96 -5.76
C ILE A 50 -16.72 1.83 -7.17
N ALA A 51 -16.25 0.63 -7.58
CA ALA A 51 -15.68 0.36 -8.90
C ALA A 51 -16.56 0.88 -10.05
N SER A 52 -17.87 0.62 -9.99
CA SER A 52 -18.84 1.03 -11.02
C SER A 52 -19.20 2.51 -10.98
N LEU A 53 -18.96 3.19 -9.85
CA LEU A 53 -19.24 4.63 -9.68
C LEU A 53 -18.12 5.48 -10.28
N TYR A 54 -16.89 4.96 -10.32
CA TYR A 54 -15.72 5.66 -10.83
C TYR A 54 -14.95 4.80 -11.86
N PRO A 55 -15.58 4.45 -13.00
CA PRO A 55 -15.03 3.49 -13.96
C PRO A 55 -13.72 3.96 -14.63
N MET A 56 -13.43 5.26 -14.57
CA MET A 56 -12.23 5.87 -15.18
C MET A 56 -11.15 6.24 -14.16
N ASN A 57 -11.44 6.14 -12.85
CA ASN A 57 -10.45 6.40 -11.80
C ASN A 57 -9.76 5.12 -11.37
N ALA A 58 -8.61 5.29 -10.72
CA ALA A 58 -8.04 4.22 -9.92
C ALA A 58 -8.89 4.05 -8.64
N THR A 59 -9.41 2.86 -8.40
CA THR A 59 -10.20 2.54 -7.20
C THR A 59 -9.91 1.13 -6.73
N GLY A 60 -10.09 0.86 -5.45
CA GLY A 60 -9.96 -0.46 -4.84
C GLY A 60 -10.41 -0.41 -3.39
N THR A 61 -10.08 -1.44 -2.65
CA THR A 61 -10.20 -1.48 -1.19
C THR A 61 -8.81 -1.63 -0.55
N LEU A 62 -8.71 -1.25 0.72
CA LEU A 62 -7.46 -1.22 1.47
C LEU A 62 -7.75 -1.77 2.86
N ASN A 63 -7.65 -3.09 2.97
CA ASN A 63 -7.88 -3.78 4.23
C ASN A 63 -6.58 -3.85 5.02
N GLY A 64 -6.62 -3.50 6.31
CA GLY A 64 -5.53 -3.81 7.23
C GLY A 64 -5.42 -2.88 8.40
N THR A 65 -4.19 -2.71 8.89
CA THR A 65 -3.92 -1.95 10.11
C THR A 65 -3.29 -0.61 9.79
N ILE A 66 -3.87 0.45 10.35
CA ILE A 66 -3.29 1.80 10.39
C ILE A 66 -3.03 2.16 11.83
N ALA A 67 -1.80 2.51 12.18
CA ALA A 67 -1.44 2.73 13.57
C ALA A 67 -0.53 3.96 13.75
N VAL A 68 -0.78 4.72 14.82
CA VAL A 68 0.03 5.88 15.17
C VAL A 68 1.22 5.40 16.00
N ILE A 69 2.42 5.67 15.50
CA ILE A 69 3.70 5.43 16.16
C ILE A 69 4.19 6.77 16.73
N PRO A 70 4.11 6.98 18.06
CA PRO A 70 4.68 8.17 18.67
C PRO A 70 6.20 8.09 18.59
N ILE A 71 6.81 9.05 17.89
CA ILE A 71 8.25 9.29 17.89
C ILE A 71 8.54 10.67 18.45
N SER A 72 9.74 10.92 18.97
CA SER A 72 10.08 12.28 19.38
C SER A 72 10.06 13.22 18.17
N LEU A 73 9.59 14.46 18.38
CA LEU A 73 9.60 15.50 17.35
C LEU A 73 11.04 15.76 16.86
N GLN A 74 12.02 15.66 17.76
CA GLN A 74 13.43 15.72 17.42
C GLN A 74 13.84 14.62 16.43
N LEU A 75 13.39 13.37 16.64
CA LEU A 75 13.63 12.28 15.71
C LEU A 75 12.92 12.56 14.38
N ALA A 76 11.66 12.97 14.38
CA ALA A 76 10.94 13.34 13.17
C ALA A 76 11.70 14.43 12.36
N ARG A 77 12.31 15.40 13.03
CA ARG A 77 13.17 16.42 12.40
C ARG A 77 14.52 15.96 11.90
N LYS A 78 15.06 14.88 12.46
CA LYS A 78 16.22 14.21 11.88
C LYS A 78 15.84 13.44 10.60
N LEU A 79 14.67 12.81 10.58
CA LEU A 79 14.24 11.90 9.51
C LEU A 79 13.66 12.62 8.28
N ILE A 80 12.69 13.50 8.49
CA ILE A 80 12.01 14.23 7.40
C ILE A 80 13.00 15.26 6.79
N PRO A 81 13.07 15.38 5.45
CA PRO A 81 14.01 16.27 4.78
C PRO A 81 13.95 17.70 5.31
N LYS A 82 15.11 18.32 5.51
CA LYS A 82 15.26 19.61 6.22
C LYS A 82 14.54 20.77 5.55
N GLN A 83 14.32 20.68 4.23
CA GLN A 83 13.60 21.69 3.47
C GLN A 83 12.08 21.72 3.76
N TYR A 84 11.51 20.66 4.35
CA TYR A 84 10.08 20.59 4.65
C TYR A 84 9.81 20.89 6.12
N GLY A 85 8.79 21.71 6.39
CA GLY A 85 8.34 22.00 7.74
C GLY A 85 7.57 20.83 8.38
N ILE A 86 7.34 20.91 9.70
CA ILE A 86 6.33 20.10 10.40
C ILE A 86 5.27 21.05 10.91
N LEU A 87 4.01 20.78 10.58
CA LEU A 87 2.84 21.53 11.03
C LEU A 87 2.41 21.00 12.40
N GLU A 88 3.16 21.34 13.45
CA GLU A 88 2.85 20.85 14.80
C GLU A 88 1.45 21.28 15.28
N HIS A 89 1.05 22.51 14.96
CA HIS A 89 -0.29 23.01 15.27
C HIS A 89 -1.39 22.11 14.68
N ALA A 90 -1.23 21.66 13.43
CA ALA A 90 -2.26 20.88 12.73
C ALA A 90 -2.55 19.53 13.40
N TYR A 91 -1.54 18.79 13.85
CA TYR A 91 -1.80 17.53 14.56
C TYR A 91 -2.17 17.73 16.03
N ARG A 92 -1.73 18.83 16.66
CA ARG A 92 -2.14 19.18 18.03
C ARG A 92 -3.63 19.54 18.09
N ASP A 93 -4.16 20.20 17.07
CA ASP A 93 -5.59 20.52 16.97
C ASP A 93 -6.43 19.24 16.88
N LEU A 94 -5.95 18.21 16.18
CA LEU A 94 -6.60 16.89 16.11
C LEU A 94 -6.33 16.01 17.34
N LEU A 95 -5.21 16.23 18.04
CA LEU A 95 -4.76 15.43 19.18
C LEU A 95 -4.27 16.34 20.33
N PRO A 96 -5.18 17.06 21.00
CA PRO A 96 -4.80 18.02 22.04
C PRO A 96 -4.12 17.35 23.25
N SER A 97 -4.37 16.06 23.47
CA SER A 97 -3.75 15.24 24.52
C SER A 97 -2.54 14.42 24.05
N PHE A 98 -2.08 14.59 22.80
CA PHE A 98 -0.89 13.90 22.34
C PHE A 98 0.32 14.33 23.18
N PRO A 99 1.25 13.44 23.54
CA PRO A 99 2.35 13.80 24.43
C PRO A 99 3.18 14.97 23.88
N GLU A 100 3.59 15.86 24.78
CA GLU A 100 4.45 17.00 24.44
C GLU A 100 5.78 16.52 23.83
N GLY A 101 6.27 17.23 22.82
CA GLY A 101 7.52 16.87 22.15
C GLY A 101 7.47 15.57 21.33
N MET A 102 6.30 14.96 21.14
CA MET A 102 6.09 13.82 20.24
C MET A 102 5.44 14.23 18.91
N TYR A 103 5.70 13.42 17.90
CA TYR A 103 5.19 13.48 16.54
C TYR A 103 4.47 12.17 16.16
N PRO A 104 3.28 12.23 15.52
CA PRO A 104 2.49 11.04 15.17
C PRO A 104 2.90 10.47 13.81
N ALA A 105 3.98 9.68 13.75
CA ALA A 105 4.25 8.88 12.56
C ALA A 105 3.18 7.80 12.37
N VAL A 106 2.94 7.34 11.15
CA VAL A 106 1.83 6.43 10.82
C VAL A 106 2.36 5.18 10.13
N LEU A 107 2.10 4.03 10.72
CA LEU A 107 2.23 2.75 10.02
C LEU A 107 0.98 2.53 9.17
N GLN A 108 1.17 2.12 7.92
CA GLN A 108 0.15 1.43 7.15
C GLN A 108 0.65 0.01 6.80
N ALA A 109 -0.14 -1.00 7.10
CA ALA A 109 0.08 -2.39 6.71
C ALA A 109 -1.22 -2.89 6.08
N LEU A 110 -1.26 -2.93 4.75
CA LEU A 110 -2.47 -3.01 3.97
C LEU A 110 -2.37 -4.10 2.90
N HIS A 111 -3.50 -4.75 2.66
CA HIS A 111 -3.79 -5.53 1.48
C HIS A 111 -4.65 -4.66 0.55
N ASP A 112 -4.11 -4.39 -0.65
CA ASP A 112 -4.77 -3.65 -1.72
C ASP A 112 -5.53 -4.66 -2.58
N HIS A 113 -6.87 -4.58 -2.57
CA HIS A 113 -7.76 -5.57 -3.16
C HIS A 113 -8.72 -4.97 -4.17
N GLU A 114 -9.04 -5.74 -5.23
CA GLU A 114 -9.92 -5.33 -6.33
C GLU A 114 -9.56 -3.94 -6.90
N VAL A 115 -8.25 -3.70 -7.01
CA VAL A 115 -7.73 -2.46 -7.58
C VAL A 115 -8.00 -2.48 -9.08
N GLN A 116 -8.67 -1.44 -9.56
CA GLN A 116 -8.85 -1.17 -10.98
C GLN A 116 -8.27 0.21 -11.32
N ALA A 117 -7.76 0.38 -12.53
CA ALA A 117 -7.40 1.67 -13.09
C ALA A 117 -7.58 1.63 -14.62
N PHE A 118 -8.25 2.64 -15.18
CA PHE A 118 -8.46 2.77 -16.64
C PHE A 118 -9.04 1.51 -17.31
N GLY A 119 -9.94 0.80 -16.62
CA GLY A 119 -10.54 -0.44 -17.12
C GLY A 119 -9.66 -1.70 -17.01
N TYR A 120 -8.47 -1.61 -16.41
CA TYR A 120 -7.63 -2.75 -16.09
C TYR A 120 -7.73 -3.10 -14.62
N GLN A 121 -7.83 -4.40 -14.32
CA GLN A 121 -7.70 -4.91 -12.96
C GLN A 121 -6.22 -5.16 -12.65
N ILE A 122 -5.77 -4.61 -11.53
CA ILE A 122 -4.44 -4.84 -10.98
C ILE A 122 -4.59 -6.02 -10.00
N PRO A 123 -3.76 -7.08 -10.10
CA PRO A 123 -3.80 -8.20 -9.15
C PRO A 123 -3.59 -7.70 -7.73
N ASP A 124 -4.29 -8.31 -6.77
CA ASP A 124 -4.17 -7.97 -5.35
C ASP A 124 -2.72 -8.00 -4.89
N PHE A 125 -2.33 -7.02 -4.09
CA PHE A 125 -0.97 -6.92 -3.55
C PHE A 125 -1.00 -6.40 -2.12
N THR A 126 0.08 -6.63 -1.40
CA THR A 126 0.25 -6.14 -0.03
C THR A 126 1.32 -5.08 -0.01
N ARG A 127 1.14 -4.07 0.84
CA ARG A 127 2.16 -3.06 1.10
C ARG A 127 2.24 -2.66 2.56
N THR A 128 3.43 -2.26 2.98
CA THR A 128 3.61 -1.67 4.30
C THR A 128 4.72 -0.65 4.34
N GLY A 129 4.53 0.41 5.12
CA GLY A 129 5.51 1.47 5.29
C GLY A 129 5.18 2.34 6.50
N ILE A 130 6.15 3.17 6.88
CA ILE A 130 5.97 4.21 7.90
C ILE A 130 6.00 5.55 7.19
N GLU A 131 4.93 6.31 7.39
CA GLU A 131 4.68 7.59 6.76
C GLU A 131 4.69 8.71 7.80
N PHE A 132 4.99 9.91 7.32
CA PHE A 132 5.19 11.09 8.14
C PHE A 132 4.16 12.16 7.71
N PRO A 133 2.96 12.22 8.33
CA PRO A 133 1.93 13.21 8.01
C PRO A 133 2.24 14.61 8.56
N PHE A 134 1.43 15.62 8.21
CA PHE A 134 1.57 17.00 8.70
C PHE A 134 2.91 17.64 8.29
N VAL A 135 3.42 17.28 7.12
CA VAL A 135 4.62 17.86 6.52
C VAL A 135 4.23 19.08 5.68
N ASP A 136 4.90 20.20 5.92
CA ASP A 136 4.75 21.41 5.12
C ASP A 136 5.69 21.35 3.92
N LEU A 137 5.22 20.69 2.86
CA LEU A 137 5.95 20.57 1.59
C LEU A 137 6.05 21.92 0.88
N LEU A 138 5.00 22.75 0.97
CA LEU A 138 4.87 23.98 0.18
C LEU A 138 5.39 25.24 0.90
N GLY A 139 5.75 25.12 2.18
CA GLY A 139 6.22 26.23 3.00
C GLY A 139 5.13 27.27 3.28
N ASP A 140 3.85 26.88 3.24
CA ASP A 140 2.72 27.79 3.45
C ASP A 140 2.13 27.72 4.85
N ASN A 141 2.70 26.88 5.71
CA ASN A 141 2.31 26.70 7.10
C ASN A 141 0.83 26.32 7.29
N THR A 142 0.17 25.75 6.27
CA THR A 142 -1.27 25.41 6.33
C THR A 142 -1.60 24.09 5.64
N THR A 143 -0.98 23.78 4.51
CA THR A 143 -1.28 22.60 3.71
C THR A 143 -0.53 21.38 4.23
N SER A 144 -1.26 20.40 4.77
CA SER A 144 -0.67 19.16 5.30
C SER A 144 -0.46 18.12 4.20
N PHE A 145 0.79 17.72 4.02
CA PHE A 145 1.18 16.57 3.20
C PHE A 145 1.68 15.43 4.08
N LYS A 146 1.75 14.24 3.48
CA LYS A 146 2.36 13.07 4.08
C LYS A 146 3.57 12.62 3.29
N TRP A 147 4.73 12.60 3.94
CA TRP A 147 5.95 12.09 3.36
C TRP A 147 6.07 10.58 3.56
N ALA A 148 6.17 9.82 2.47
CA ALA A 148 6.26 8.36 2.46
C ALA A 148 7.56 7.93 1.77
N PRO A 149 8.70 7.89 2.48
CA PRO A 149 10.00 7.72 1.84
C PRO A 149 10.30 6.30 1.39
N SER A 150 9.65 5.30 1.97
CA SER A 150 9.96 3.90 1.70
C SER A 150 8.74 3.01 1.92
N LEU A 151 8.67 1.95 1.13
CA LEU A 151 7.54 1.05 1.10
C LEU A 151 8.01 -0.38 0.79
N LEU A 152 7.59 -1.35 1.58
CA LEU A 152 7.66 -2.77 1.21
C LEU A 152 6.39 -3.10 0.43
N MET A 153 6.51 -3.80 -0.70
CA MET A 153 5.37 -4.17 -1.55
C MET A 153 5.55 -5.56 -2.16
N SER A 154 4.45 -6.29 -2.40
CA SER A 154 4.49 -7.66 -2.92
C SER A 154 5.37 -7.79 -4.17
N ALA A 155 6.37 -8.67 -4.10
CA ALA A 155 7.21 -8.99 -5.26
C ALA A 155 6.37 -9.53 -6.42
N GLY A 156 6.81 -9.30 -7.66
CA GLY A 156 6.10 -9.73 -8.88
C GLY A 156 4.91 -8.85 -9.28
N HIS A 157 4.63 -7.77 -8.55
CA HIS A 157 3.56 -6.81 -8.85
C HIS A 157 4.14 -5.54 -9.50
N GLU A 158 4.74 -5.70 -10.67
CA GLU A 158 5.58 -4.67 -11.32
C GLU A 158 4.86 -3.35 -11.57
N ILE A 159 3.56 -3.38 -11.88
CA ILE A 159 2.74 -2.17 -12.08
C ILE A 159 2.66 -1.36 -10.77
N ALA A 160 2.38 -2.03 -9.65
CA ALA A 160 2.26 -1.39 -8.34
C ALA A 160 3.64 -0.90 -7.85
N LEU A 161 4.68 -1.72 -8.02
CA LEU A 161 6.07 -1.37 -7.67
C LEU A 161 6.51 -0.11 -8.41
N LYS A 162 6.31 -0.09 -9.73
CA LYS A 162 6.64 1.06 -10.57
C LYS A 162 5.82 2.29 -10.21
N GLY A 163 4.52 2.14 -9.97
CA GLY A 163 3.64 3.22 -9.55
C GLY A 163 4.14 3.92 -8.29
N ALA A 164 4.54 3.16 -7.27
CA ALA A 164 5.12 3.74 -6.04
C ALA A 164 6.47 4.43 -6.28
N MET A 165 7.35 3.83 -7.10
CA MET A 165 8.67 4.40 -7.43
C MET A 165 8.57 5.72 -8.21
N ASP A 166 7.50 5.93 -8.98
CA ASP A 166 7.33 7.15 -9.78
C ASP A 166 7.07 8.41 -8.95
N TYR A 167 6.67 8.25 -7.68
CA TYR A 167 6.60 9.34 -6.70
C TYR A 167 7.92 9.58 -5.96
N GLY A 168 8.97 8.83 -6.31
CA GLY A 168 10.29 8.85 -5.67
C GLY A 168 10.40 7.96 -4.42
N THR A 169 9.40 7.13 -4.15
CA THR A 169 9.41 6.22 -3.00
C THR A 169 10.49 5.15 -3.19
N ASN A 170 11.30 4.91 -2.16
CA ASN A 170 12.20 3.77 -2.16
C ASN A 170 11.40 2.48 -1.90
N THR A 171 11.02 1.80 -2.97
CA THR A 171 10.14 0.63 -2.93
C THR A 171 10.95 -0.66 -2.92
N PHE A 172 10.70 -1.51 -1.93
CA PHE A 172 11.33 -2.81 -1.76
C PHE A 172 10.34 -3.91 -2.18
N PRO A 173 10.62 -4.67 -3.25
CA PRO A 173 9.93 -5.94 -3.50
C PRO A 173 10.07 -6.85 -2.27
N ALA A 174 8.98 -7.45 -1.82
CA ALA A 174 8.91 -8.11 -0.53
C ALA A 174 7.97 -9.32 -0.53
N SER A 175 8.20 -10.22 0.44
CA SER A 175 7.29 -11.30 0.83
C SER A 175 6.53 -10.93 2.09
N PHE A 176 5.28 -11.40 2.21
CA PHE A 176 4.37 -11.06 3.30
C PHE A 176 3.81 -12.31 3.99
N GLU A 177 3.56 -12.20 5.28
CA GLU A 177 2.77 -13.18 6.03
C GLU A 177 1.67 -12.49 6.84
N PRO A 178 0.38 -12.84 6.63
CA PRO A 178 -0.11 -13.70 5.53
C PRO A 178 0.16 -13.06 4.15
N SER A 179 0.16 -13.88 3.10
CA SER A 179 0.57 -13.45 1.74
C SER A 179 -0.53 -12.76 0.94
N CYS A 180 -1.77 -12.80 1.41
CA CYS A 180 -2.99 -12.53 0.62
C CYS A 180 -4.19 -12.15 1.49
N ASP A 181 -3.93 -11.87 2.77
CA ASP A 181 -4.89 -11.29 3.70
C ASP A 181 -4.19 -10.12 4.38
N ALA A 182 -4.96 -9.19 4.92
CA ALA A 182 -4.41 -8.03 5.59
C ALA A 182 -3.65 -8.36 6.89
N TYR A 183 -4.01 -9.47 7.54
CA TYR A 183 -3.39 -9.97 8.78
C TYR A 183 -3.91 -11.37 9.11
N ARG A 184 -3.20 -12.10 9.97
CA ARG A 184 -3.59 -13.44 10.42
C ARG A 184 -3.82 -13.46 11.93
N ALA A 185 -4.90 -14.09 12.37
CA ALA A 185 -5.15 -14.35 13.78
C ALA A 185 -3.99 -15.17 14.38
N VAL A 186 -3.55 -14.83 15.58
CA VAL A 186 -2.52 -15.58 16.31
C VAL A 186 -3.21 -16.69 17.10
N PRO A 187 -2.99 -17.98 16.77
CA PRO A 187 -3.58 -19.09 17.52
C PRO A 187 -3.20 -19.04 18.99
N ASP A 188 -4.14 -19.36 19.87
CA ASP A 188 -3.94 -19.43 21.32
C ASP A 188 -3.33 -18.16 21.95
N ALA A 189 -3.54 -17.00 21.32
CA ALA A 189 -3.04 -15.74 21.82
C ALA A 189 -3.62 -15.44 23.21
N LYS A 190 -2.74 -14.95 24.10
CA LYS A 190 -3.13 -14.55 25.47
C LYS A 190 -4.25 -13.50 25.49
N GLN A 191 -4.30 -12.65 24.47
CA GLN A 191 -5.35 -11.66 24.28
C GLN A 191 -6.21 -12.05 23.08
N PRO A 192 -7.53 -12.25 23.24
CA PRO A 192 -8.42 -12.54 22.12
C PRO A 192 -8.36 -11.45 21.04
N GLY A 193 -8.50 -11.85 19.78
CA GLY A 193 -8.43 -10.93 18.64
C GLY A 193 -7.01 -10.44 18.31
N THR A 194 -5.97 -11.09 18.85
CA THR A 194 -4.58 -10.81 18.47
C THR A 194 -4.33 -11.23 17.02
N THR A 195 -3.75 -10.34 16.23
CA THR A 195 -3.36 -10.56 14.85
C THR A 195 -1.91 -10.21 14.62
N SER A 196 -1.29 -10.90 13.67
CA SER A 196 0.08 -10.68 13.23
C SER A 196 0.13 -10.35 11.75
N PHE A 197 1.13 -9.55 11.39
CA PHE A 197 1.50 -9.23 10.02
C PHE A 197 3.02 -9.12 9.94
N SER A 198 3.62 -9.62 8.85
CA SER A 198 5.04 -9.45 8.60
C SER A 198 5.33 -9.21 7.14
N ALA A 199 6.37 -8.42 6.89
CA ALA A 199 6.90 -8.12 5.57
C ALA A 199 8.43 -8.17 5.62
N LYS A 200 9.04 -8.78 4.61
CA LYS A 200 10.50 -8.88 4.46
C LYS A 200 10.88 -8.61 3.01
N SER A 201 11.83 -7.73 2.79
CA SER A 201 12.36 -7.46 1.44
C SER A 201 12.97 -8.73 0.84
N ALA A 202 12.86 -8.85 -0.49
CA ALA A 202 13.56 -9.86 -1.27
C ALA A 202 15.09 -9.71 -1.17
N ASP A 203 15.57 -8.47 -1.02
CA ASP A 203 16.96 -8.19 -0.70
C ASP A 203 17.19 -8.44 0.79
N ALA A 204 18.00 -9.45 1.08
CA ALA A 204 18.30 -9.85 2.46
C ALA A 204 18.78 -8.64 3.27
N ASP A 205 18.20 -8.47 4.45
CA ASP A 205 18.51 -7.39 5.40
C ASP A 205 18.21 -5.95 4.92
N ALA A 206 17.65 -5.73 3.74
CA ALA A 206 17.38 -4.37 3.23
C ALA A 206 16.25 -3.67 3.99
N ALA A 207 15.11 -4.35 4.15
CA ALA A 207 13.98 -3.84 4.91
C ALA A 207 13.08 -4.95 5.45
N SER A 208 12.46 -4.71 6.61
CA SER A 208 11.44 -5.59 7.20
C SER A 208 10.54 -4.84 8.16
N ILE A 209 9.26 -5.22 8.21
CA ILE A 209 8.29 -4.72 9.20
C ILE A 209 7.53 -5.90 9.78
N THR A 210 7.32 -5.91 11.09
CA THR A 210 6.44 -6.87 11.76
C THR A 210 5.52 -6.16 12.73
N THR A 211 4.30 -6.68 12.87
CA THR A 211 3.32 -6.15 13.81
C THR A 211 2.65 -7.28 14.59
N LEU A 212 2.26 -6.93 15.81
CA LEU A 212 1.44 -7.78 16.67
C LEU A 212 0.45 -6.88 17.41
N PHE A 213 -0.83 -7.01 17.07
CA PHE A 213 -1.90 -6.13 17.55
C PHE A 213 -3.04 -6.94 18.16
N SER A 214 -3.54 -6.50 19.31
CA SER A 214 -4.72 -7.07 19.96
C SER A 214 -5.89 -6.09 19.91
N SER A 215 -7.11 -6.61 19.81
CA SER A 215 -8.32 -5.80 19.95
C SER A 215 -8.37 -5.13 21.33
N ILE A 216 -8.77 -3.87 21.34
CA ILE A 216 -9.08 -3.10 22.56
C ILE A 216 -10.48 -2.51 22.44
N PRO A 217 -11.15 -2.17 23.55
CA PRO A 217 -12.50 -1.59 23.49
C PRO A 217 -12.52 -0.10 23.11
N GLU A 218 -11.43 0.63 23.38
CA GLU A 218 -11.38 2.08 23.20
C GLU A 218 -10.01 2.52 22.69
N LEU A 219 -10.01 3.46 21.74
CA LEU A 219 -8.81 4.04 21.14
C LEU A 219 -8.53 5.43 21.72
N PRO A 220 -7.28 5.76 22.07
CA PRO A 220 -6.94 7.09 22.59
C PRO A 220 -6.95 8.19 21.51
N TYR A 221 -7.16 7.84 20.23
CA TYR A 221 -7.12 8.75 19.10
C TYR A 221 -8.48 8.82 18.40
N PRO A 222 -8.99 10.00 18.03
CA PRO A 222 -10.26 10.12 17.34
C PRO A 222 -10.17 9.59 15.91
N LEU A 223 -11.28 9.05 15.39
CA LEU A 223 -11.38 8.64 13.97
C LEU A 223 -11.05 9.78 13.00
N ALA A 224 -11.31 11.03 13.40
CA ALA A 224 -10.97 12.22 12.62
C ALA A 224 -9.46 12.33 12.31
N LEU A 225 -8.59 11.89 13.23
CA LEU A 225 -7.15 11.81 12.96
C LEU A 225 -6.88 10.90 11.77
N PHE A 226 -7.38 9.65 11.83
CA PHE A 226 -7.13 8.65 10.79
C PHE A 226 -7.66 9.11 9.44
N LYS A 227 -8.88 9.66 9.40
CA LYS A 227 -9.45 10.27 8.19
C LYS A 227 -8.57 11.36 7.62
N ASN A 228 -8.00 12.21 8.48
CA ASN A 228 -7.11 13.28 8.05
C ASN A 228 -5.79 12.70 7.49
N VAL A 229 -5.04 11.93 8.28
CA VAL A 229 -3.70 11.46 7.89
C VAL A 229 -3.73 10.54 6.68
N THR A 230 -4.78 9.74 6.51
CA THR A 230 -4.86 8.83 5.36
C THR A 230 -5.26 9.52 4.06
N ASN A 231 -5.87 10.70 4.14
CA ASN A 231 -6.33 11.48 2.98
C ASN A 231 -5.44 12.71 2.70
N GLN A 232 -4.30 12.85 3.39
CA GLN A 232 -3.30 13.85 3.02
C GLN A 232 -2.63 13.46 1.70
N PRO A 233 -2.34 14.42 0.79
CA PRO A 233 -1.57 14.14 -0.41
C PRO A 233 -0.20 13.56 -0.04
N THR A 234 0.17 12.47 -0.70
CA THR A 234 1.36 11.69 -0.39
C THR A 234 2.48 11.98 -1.38
N PHE A 235 3.71 12.08 -0.89
CA PHE A 235 4.89 12.28 -1.74
C PHE A 235 6.14 11.62 -1.15
N ALA A 236 7.16 11.41 -1.98
CA ALA A 236 8.49 11.05 -1.50
C ALA A 236 9.58 12.05 -1.96
N ASP A 237 9.58 12.44 -3.24
CA ASP A 237 10.57 13.38 -3.79
C ASP A 237 10.14 14.86 -3.79
N GLY A 238 8.85 15.12 -3.56
CA GLY A 238 8.26 16.46 -3.47
C GLY A 238 7.89 17.09 -4.81
N LYS A 239 7.99 16.36 -5.92
CA LYS A 239 7.65 16.86 -7.27
C LYS A 239 6.23 16.47 -7.67
N THR A 240 5.92 15.20 -7.49
CA THR A 240 4.64 14.61 -7.84
C THR A 240 3.99 14.08 -6.58
N CYS A 241 2.70 14.34 -6.44
CA CYS A 241 1.90 13.92 -5.30
C CYS A 241 0.83 12.94 -5.77
N ASP A 242 0.64 11.91 -4.96
CA ASP A 242 -0.53 11.05 -5.03
C ASP A 242 -1.64 11.62 -4.12
N ASN A 243 -2.88 11.53 -4.59
CA ASN A 243 -4.06 11.87 -3.81
C ASN A 243 -5.06 10.71 -3.81
N MET A 244 -4.76 9.76 -2.93
CA MET A 244 -5.63 8.66 -2.55
C MET A 244 -6.65 9.09 -1.49
N ILE A 245 -7.90 9.24 -1.90
CA ILE A 245 -9.04 9.60 -1.05
C ILE A 245 -9.70 8.32 -0.55
N ARG A 246 -9.57 8.03 0.74
CA ARG A 246 -10.20 6.90 1.42
C ARG A 246 -11.58 7.28 1.96
N LEU A 247 -12.56 6.40 1.71
CA LEU A 247 -13.95 6.55 2.11
C LEU A 247 -14.25 5.66 3.33
N PHE A 248 -14.71 6.27 4.41
CA PHE A 248 -14.95 5.59 5.70
C PHE A 248 -16.43 5.28 5.96
N ASN A 249 -17.28 5.45 4.95
CA ASN A 249 -18.74 5.31 5.03
C ASN A 249 -19.29 4.38 3.94
N THR A 250 -18.50 3.40 3.52
CA THR A 250 -18.88 2.40 2.51
C THR A 250 -19.24 1.06 3.15
N SER A 251 -19.74 0.10 2.37
CA SER A 251 -20.09 -1.24 2.88
C SER A 251 -18.89 -2.03 3.44
N VAL A 252 -17.66 -1.68 3.06
CA VAL A 252 -16.44 -2.34 3.56
C VAL A 252 -15.96 -1.79 4.91
N THR A 253 -16.48 -0.62 5.35
CA THR A 253 -16.11 0.03 6.63
C THR A 253 -17.28 0.17 7.60
N THR A 254 -18.50 -0.09 7.14
CA THR A 254 -19.75 0.01 7.92
C THR A 254 -20.29 -1.39 8.23
N THR A 255 -21.31 -1.48 9.09
CA THR A 255 -21.93 -2.75 9.49
C THR A 255 -22.18 -3.67 8.29
N PRO A 256 -21.72 -4.94 8.30
CA PRO A 256 -21.10 -5.66 9.42
C PRO A 256 -19.57 -5.47 9.58
N ASN A 257 -18.88 -4.90 8.60
CA ASN A 257 -17.42 -4.76 8.50
C ASN A 257 -16.87 -3.56 9.28
N ARG A 258 -17.27 -3.43 10.54
CA ARG A 258 -17.00 -2.25 11.37
C ARG A 258 -15.49 -2.06 11.59
N ILE A 259 -15.10 -0.80 11.79
CA ILE A 259 -13.77 -0.43 12.26
C ILE A 259 -13.51 -1.04 13.64
N GLU A 260 -12.37 -1.72 13.79
CA GLU A 260 -11.90 -2.26 15.06
C GLU A 260 -10.73 -1.45 15.60
N THR A 261 -10.69 -1.25 16.92
CA THR A 261 -9.58 -0.54 17.57
C THR A 261 -8.56 -1.53 18.10
N VAL A 262 -7.28 -1.25 17.89
CA VAL A 262 -6.19 -2.15 18.27
C VAL A 262 -5.06 -1.47 19.04
N LYS A 263 -4.35 -2.26 19.86
CA LYS A 263 -3.10 -1.87 20.54
C LYS A 263 -2.06 -2.96 20.36
N GLY A 264 -0.81 -2.58 20.13
CA GLY A 264 0.21 -3.56 19.81
C GLY A 264 1.65 -3.08 19.84
N THR A 265 2.47 -3.86 19.16
CA THR A 265 3.90 -3.63 18.94
C THR A 265 4.18 -3.58 17.45
N VAL A 266 5.03 -2.64 17.05
CA VAL A 266 5.57 -2.53 15.69
C VAL A 266 7.08 -2.65 15.78
N ARG A 267 7.68 -3.49 14.94
CA ARG A 267 9.13 -3.52 14.71
C ARG A 267 9.39 -3.21 13.25
N ALA A 268 10.31 -2.30 12.99
CA ALA A 268 10.63 -1.90 11.63
C ALA A 268 12.12 -1.67 11.46
N LYS A 269 12.67 -2.25 10.40
CA LYS A 269 13.96 -1.89 9.81
C LYS A 269 13.64 -1.40 8.40
N ILE A 270 13.54 -0.09 8.22
CA ILE A 270 13.21 0.52 6.94
C ILE A 270 13.71 1.97 6.93
N HIS A 271 14.15 2.47 5.79
CA HIS A 271 14.47 3.88 5.62
C HIS A 271 13.22 4.73 5.93
N PRO A 272 13.32 5.87 6.64
CA PRO A 272 14.52 6.66 6.93
C PRO A 272 15.22 6.33 8.24
N PHE A 273 14.82 5.26 8.95
CA PHE A 273 15.48 4.88 10.19
C PHE A 273 16.83 4.22 9.90
N ASP A 274 17.88 4.68 10.59
CA ASP A 274 19.26 4.19 10.43
C ASP A 274 19.45 2.75 10.96
N SER A 275 18.54 2.29 11.83
CA SER A 275 18.58 0.97 12.47
C SER A 275 17.17 0.45 12.72
N GLU A 276 17.06 -0.84 13.03
CA GLU A 276 15.81 -1.41 13.52
C GLU A 276 15.29 -0.63 14.73
N GLN A 277 13.99 -0.38 14.72
CA GLN A 277 13.23 0.28 15.78
C GLN A 277 12.13 -0.66 16.27
N GLU A 278 11.80 -0.55 17.56
CA GLU A 278 10.65 -1.22 18.17
C GLU A 278 9.83 -0.21 18.94
N TRP A 279 8.53 -0.16 18.65
CA TRP A 279 7.57 0.64 19.39
C TRP A 279 6.52 -0.26 20.02
N ARG A 280 6.32 -0.08 21.33
CA ARG A 280 5.28 -0.75 22.12
C ARG A 280 4.20 0.24 22.48
N ASN A 281 3.02 -0.28 22.81
CA ASN A 281 1.84 0.54 23.09
C ASN A 281 1.48 1.45 21.90
N VAL A 282 1.62 0.91 20.68
CA VAL A 282 1.16 1.55 19.45
C VAL A 282 -0.35 1.33 19.35
N TYR A 283 -1.11 2.38 19.03
CA TYR A 283 -2.57 2.31 18.92
C TYR A 283 -3.01 2.59 17.49
N GLY A 284 -4.04 1.89 17.03
CA GLY A 284 -4.49 2.00 15.65
C GLY A 284 -5.89 1.45 15.39
N LEU A 285 -6.23 1.40 14.10
CA LEU A 285 -7.47 0.86 13.58
C LEU A 285 -7.16 -0.33 12.67
N ARG A 286 -7.96 -1.40 12.79
CA ARG A 286 -8.13 -2.40 11.73
C ARG A 286 -9.43 -2.11 11.00
N MET A 287 -9.34 -1.91 9.69
CA MET A 287 -10.49 -1.59 8.85
C MET A 287 -10.16 -1.83 7.38
N ASP A 288 -11.21 -2.04 6.60
CA ASP A 288 -11.16 -1.88 5.16
C ASP A 288 -11.80 -0.54 4.77
N THR A 289 -11.26 0.12 3.75
CA THR A 289 -11.78 1.36 3.17
C THR A 289 -11.70 1.29 1.66
N ALA A 290 -12.78 1.64 0.97
CA ALA A 290 -12.70 1.93 -0.46
C ALA A 290 -11.90 3.22 -0.70
N PHE A 291 -11.20 3.32 -1.83
CA PHE A 291 -10.46 4.51 -2.20
C PHE A 291 -10.69 4.96 -3.64
N ILE A 292 -10.49 6.26 -3.87
CA ILE A 292 -10.38 6.88 -5.19
C ILE A 292 -9.00 7.51 -5.25
N GLU A 293 -8.20 7.14 -6.23
CA GLU A 293 -6.82 7.61 -6.38
C GLU A 293 -6.70 8.54 -7.60
N ASN A 294 -6.14 9.73 -7.36
CA ASN A 294 -5.84 10.72 -8.37
C ASN A 294 -4.31 10.82 -8.51
N ASN A 295 -3.81 10.08 -9.50
CA ASN A 295 -2.39 9.86 -9.69
C ASN A 295 -1.67 11.01 -10.43
N TYR A 296 -0.36 11.10 -10.23
CA TYR A 296 0.56 11.96 -10.99
C TYR A 296 0.24 13.47 -10.96
N LEU A 297 -0.26 13.98 -9.83
CA LEU A 297 -0.63 15.39 -9.71
C LEU A 297 0.56 16.23 -9.25
N PRO A 298 0.79 17.42 -9.84
CA PRO A 298 1.73 18.38 -9.28
C PRO A 298 1.38 18.72 -7.82
N CYS A 299 2.35 18.61 -6.91
CA CYS A 299 2.10 18.85 -5.48
C CYS A 299 1.54 20.25 -5.18
N GLU A 300 1.92 21.25 -5.98
CA GLU A 300 1.43 22.62 -5.88
C GLU A 300 -0.10 22.73 -6.04
N ASN A 301 -0.74 21.81 -6.78
CA ASN A 301 -2.19 21.80 -6.96
C ASN A 301 -2.95 21.57 -5.65
N PHE A 302 -2.28 21.10 -4.60
CA PHE A 302 -2.87 20.85 -3.30
C PHE A 302 -2.72 22.03 -2.34
N ARG A 303 -2.21 23.19 -2.75
CA ARG A 303 -2.17 24.36 -1.88
C ARG A 303 -3.56 24.67 -1.29
N GLY A 304 -3.66 24.73 0.03
CA GLY A 304 -4.91 24.91 0.79
C GLY A 304 -5.76 23.65 0.92
N TYR A 305 -5.32 22.50 0.43
CA TYR A 305 -6.02 21.22 0.58
C TYR A 305 -6.10 20.84 2.06
N GLY A 306 -7.31 20.54 2.52
CA GLY A 306 -7.57 20.17 3.91
C GLY A 306 -7.43 21.32 4.93
N ALA A 307 -7.09 22.55 4.51
CA ALA A 307 -7.01 23.73 5.37
C ALA A 307 -8.39 24.27 5.82
N GLN A 308 -9.47 23.67 5.31
CA GLN A 308 -10.85 23.91 5.75
C GLN A 308 -11.35 22.67 6.50
N ASN A 309 -11.00 22.55 7.78
CA ASN A 309 -11.78 21.82 8.78
C ASN A 309 -11.74 22.61 10.08
#